data_AF-A0A0P1KKQ5-F1
#
_entry.id   AF-A0A0P1KKQ5-F1
#
_cell.length_a   1.000
_cell.length_b   1.000
_cell.length_c   1.000
_cell.angle_alpha   90.00
_cell.angle_beta   90.00
_cell.angle_gamma   90.00
#
_symmetry.space_group_name_H-M   'P 1'
#
loop_
_entity.id
_entity.type
_entity.pdbx_description
1 polymer ?
#
loop_
_entity_poly.entity_id
_entity_poly.type
_entity_poly.pdbx_seq_one_letter_code
_entity_poly.pdbx_strand_id
1 'polypeptide(L)' 'ETATVMPKPLPSDNGTGMLANMACHLSGWTWRAGDLCRDLSDEALYYIGGI' A
#
# COMPACT_ATOMS: atom_id res chain seq x y z
N GLU A 1 11.01 -22.34 -19.58
CA GLU A 1 10.69 -20.90 -19.66
C GLU A 1 11.35 -20.19 -18.49
N THR A 2 11.74 -18.92 -18.66
CA THR A 2 12.42 -18.12 -17.63
C THR A 2 11.56 -16.90 -17.29
N ALA A 3 11.18 -16.75 -16.02
CA ALA A 3 10.45 -15.58 -15.54
C ALA A 3 11.41 -14.46 -15.08
N THR A 4 11.00 -13.20 -15.22
CA THR A 4 11.75 -12.05 -14.74
C THR A 4 10.86 -11.09 -13.95
N VAL A 5 11.39 -10.56 -12.85
CA VAL A 5 10.71 -9.57 -11.98
C VAL A 5 11.22 -8.15 -12.27
N MET A 6 11.80 -7.94 -13.46
CA MET A 6 12.23 -6.60 -13.86
C MET A 6 11.03 -5.63 -13.88
N PRO A 7 11.20 -4.39 -13.39
CA PRO A 7 10.11 -3.41 -13.36
C PRO A 7 9.54 -3.08 -14.74
N LYS A 8 10.38 -3.13 -15.79
CA LYS A 8 9.98 -2.82 -17.16
C LYS A 8 10.80 -3.61 -18.19
N PRO A 9 10.41 -4.84 -18.53
CA PRO A 9 11.16 -5.65 -19.49
C PRO A 9 10.91 -5.25 -20.96
N LEU A 10 9.75 -4.64 -21.26
CA LEU A 10 9.35 -4.25 -22.62
C LEU A 10 9.08 -2.74 -22.71
N PRO A 11 9.63 -2.00 -23.70
CA PRO A 11 9.25 -0.62 -23.94
C PRO A 11 7.80 -0.53 -24.42
N SER A 12 7.08 0.53 -24.01
CA SER A 12 5.70 0.84 -24.41
C SER A 12 4.57 -0.10 -23.95
N ASP A 13 4.86 -1.17 -23.21
CA ASP A 13 3.85 -2.00 -22.51
C ASP A 13 3.69 -1.55 -21.03
N ASN A 14 2.95 -2.27 -20.19
CA ASN A 14 2.93 -2.09 -18.74
C ASN A 14 4.17 -2.71 -18.06
N GLY A 15 4.52 -2.20 -16.90
CA GLY A 15 5.59 -2.74 -16.06
C GLY A 15 5.08 -3.73 -15.01
N THR A 16 6.01 -4.36 -14.30
CA THR A 16 5.70 -5.16 -13.12
C THR A 16 5.89 -4.29 -11.89
N GLY A 17 4.80 -3.98 -11.18
CA GLY A 17 4.80 -3.22 -9.95
C GLY A 17 4.64 -4.12 -8.71
N MET A 18 5.15 -3.67 -7.57
CA MET A 18 4.97 -4.33 -6.28
C MET A 18 4.06 -3.46 -5.41
N LEU A 19 2.75 -3.62 -5.56
CA LEU A 19 1.77 -2.90 -4.75
C LEU A 19 1.76 -3.47 -3.33
N ALA A 20 2.08 -2.64 -2.33
CA ALA A 20 2.13 -3.03 -0.93
C ALA A 20 0.94 -2.47 -0.14
N ASN A 21 0.04 -3.34 0.31
CA ASN A 21 -1.04 -2.98 1.23
C ASN A 21 -0.53 -3.06 2.68
N MET A 22 -0.45 -1.92 3.38
CA MET A 22 0.09 -1.85 4.74
C MET A 22 -0.99 -1.54 5.78
N ALA A 23 -1.14 -2.40 6.79
CA ALA A 23 -2.04 -2.18 7.92
C ALA A 23 -1.29 -2.45 9.22
N CYS A 24 -1.60 -1.67 10.26
CA CYS A 24 -1.08 -1.91 11.61
C CYS A 24 -2.25 -2.22 12.56
N HIS A 25 -2.00 -3.17 13.45
CA HIS A 25 -2.96 -3.67 14.43
C HIS A 25 -2.31 -3.54 15.81
N LEU A 26 -2.99 -2.86 16.73
CA LEU A 26 -2.56 -2.79 18.12
C LEU A 26 -3.71 -3.21 19.03
N SER A 27 -3.45 -4.20 19.87
CA SER A 27 -4.40 -4.66 20.91
C SER A 27 -5.83 -4.94 20.40
N GLY A 28 -5.95 -5.52 19.19
CA GLY A 28 -7.25 -5.87 18.59
C GLY A 28 -7.95 -4.73 17.82
N TRP A 29 -7.41 -3.51 17.84
CA TRP A 29 -7.89 -2.39 17.04
C TRP A 29 -7.06 -2.24 15.75
N THR A 30 -7.75 -2.08 14.62
CA THR A 30 -7.14 -1.68 13.34
C THR A 30 -7.14 -0.17 13.20
N TRP A 31 -5.96 0.47 13.09
CA TRP A 31 -5.87 1.92 12.85
C TRP A 31 -6.48 2.34 11.50
N ARG A 32 -6.82 1.38 10.64
CA ARG A 32 -7.59 1.63 9.42
C ARG A 32 -9.09 1.83 9.65
N ALA A 33 -9.60 1.73 10.87
CA ALA A 33 -11.00 1.98 11.19
C ALA A 33 -11.10 3.30 11.97
N GLY A 34 -11.49 4.36 11.28
CA GLY A 34 -11.80 5.66 11.85
C GLY A 34 -12.90 6.37 11.06
N ASP A 35 -13.38 7.51 11.55
CA ASP A 35 -14.51 8.23 10.94
C ASP A 35 -14.06 9.35 9.98
N LEU A 36 -12.80 9.34 9.53
CA LEU A 36 -12.24 10.40 8.69
C LEU A 36 -12.28 9.98 7.21
N CYS A 37 -11.47 10.66 6.37
CA CYS A 37 -11.49 10.46 4.93
C CYS A 37 -11.36 8.98 4.54
N ARG A 38 -12.38 8.46 3.86
CA ARG A 38 -12.46 7.05 3.39
C ARG A 38 -12.36 6.01 4.50
N ASP A 39 -12.87 6.33 5.69
CA ASP A 39 -12.91 5.49 6.90
C ASP A 39 -11.53 5.24 7.54
N LEU A 40 -10.52 6.05 7.21
CA LEU A 40 -9.20 5.97 7.85
C LEU A 40 -9.19 6.67 9.23
N SER A 41 -8.35 6.22 10.17
CA SER A 41 -8.08 6.98 11.40
C SER A 41 -7.06 8.11 11.14
N ASP A 42 -6.96 9.04 12.08
CA ASP A 42 -5.96 10.13 12.04
C ASP A 42 -4.54 9.56 11.95
N GLU A 43 -4.25 8.51 12.71
CA GLU A 43 -2.95 7.82 12.70
C GLU A 43 -2.65 7.19 11.34
N ALA A 44 -3.67 6.66 10.64
CA ALA A 44 -3.50 6.15 9.28
C ALA A 44 -3.23 7.27 8.26
N LEU A 45 -3.84 8.44 8.43
CA LEU A 45 -3.55 9.61 7.60
C LEU A 45 -2.14 10.16 7.86
N TYR A 46 -1.70 10.23 9.12
CA TYR A 46 -0.32 10.59 9.47
C TYR A 46 0.69 9.56 8.94
N TYR A 47 0.36 8.27 8.99
CA TYR A 47 1.20 7.21 8.42
C TYR A 47 1.35 7.35 6.91
N ILE A 48 0.27 7.67 6.18
CA ILE A 48 0.33 7.96 4.73
C ILE A 48 1.17 9.21 4.47
N GLY A 49 1.05 10.26 5.27
CA GLY A 49 1.83 11.49 5.09
C GLY A 49 3.33 11.34 5.38
N GLY A 50 3.74 10.30 6.11
CA GLY A 50 5.14 10.02 6.44
C GLY A 50 5.85 9.02 5.51
N ILE A 51 5.10 8.27 4.68
CA ILE A 51 5.65 7.44 3.60
C ILE A 51 6.03 8.32 2.42
#